data_AF-A0A3M7C5S6-F1
#
_entry.id   AF-A0A3M7C5S6-F1
#
_cell.length_a   1.000
_cell.length_b   1.000
_cell.length_c   1.000
_cell.angle_alpha   90.00
_cell.angle_beta   90.00
_cell.angle_gamma   90.00
#
_symmetry.space_group_name_H-M   'P 1'
#
loop_
_entity.id
_entity.type
_entity.pdbx_description
1 polymer ?
#
loop_
_entity_poly.entity_id
_entity_poly.type
_entity_poly.pdbx_seq_one_letter_code
_entity_poly.pdbx_strand_id
1 'polypeptide(L)'
;MPSLSSISDPKAYHIITYGTLLGSNIFQTFLAGPLAFKALPRPSFSTLQTAIFPPYFALQTALPLVLALTWPGEKLAGLGGQALRSNAGWRGVLQEDNMWDALIPIGVMFGTNLLNLLYLGPATTKVMKERKHQV
;
A
#
# COMPACT_ATOMS: atom_id res chain seq x y z
N MET A 1 -17.87 26.52 9.08
CA MET A 1 -16.58 26.58 9.80
C MET A 1 -15.50 25.99 8.89
N PRO A 2 -14.44 26.75 8.55
CA PRO A 2 -13.38 26.31 7.61
C PRO A 2 -12.53 25.13 8.12
N SER A 3 -12.67 24.72 9.37
CA SER A 3 -11.98 23.55 9.95
C SER A 3 -12.59 22.20 9.51
N LEU A 4 -13.90 22.15 9.27
CA LEU A 4 -14.60 20.90 8.92
C LEU A 4 -14.45 20.54 7.44
N SER A 5 -14.09 21.49 6.58
CA SER A 5 -13.88 21.24 5.14
C SER A 5 -12.71 20.29 4.86
N SER A 6 -11.70 20.21 5.74
CA SER A 6 -10.61 19.22 5.60
C SER A 6 -11.08 17.78 5.76
N ILE A 7 -12.17 17.53 6.50
CA ILE A 7 -12.70 16.18 6.72
C ILE A 7 -13.37 15.64 5.45
N SER A 8 -13.84 16.52 4.56
CA SER A 8 -14.45 16.12 3.30
C SER A 8 -13.49 16.21 2.11
N ASP A 9 -12.23 16.58 2.31
CA ASP A 9 -11.25 16.72 1.23
C ASP A 9 -10.58 15.36 0.92
N PRO A 10 -10.79 14.76 -0.27
CA PRO A 10 -10.15 13.51 -0.68
C PRO A 10 -8.62 13.55 -0.60
N LYS A 11 -8.01 14.74 -0.68
CA LYS A 11 -6.55 14.94 -0.62
C LYS A 11 -5.98 14.56 0.74
N ALA A 12 -6.68 14.87 1.82
CA ALA A 12 -6.26 14.53 3.17
C ALA A 12 -6.18 13.00 3.31
N TYR A 13 -7.20 12.31 2.80
CA TYR A 13 -7.22 10.85 2.76
C TYR A 13 -6.12 10.28 1.88
N HIS A 14 -5.86 10.86 0.71
CA HIS A 14 -4.78 10.41 -0.18
C HIS A 14 -3.42 10.42 0.50
N ILE A 15 -3.08 11.52 1.19
CA ILE A 15 -1.80 11.66 1.91
C ILE A 15 -1.70 10.67 3.06
N ILE A 16 -2.78 10.49 3.83
CA ILE A 16 -2.80 9.53 4.93
C ILE A 16 -2.64 8.10 4.40
N THR A 17 -3.40 7.72 3.37
CA THR A 17 -3.30 6.40 2.74
C THR A 17 -1.90 6.16 2.18
N TYR A 18 -1.30 7.15 1.51
CA TYR A 18 0.05 7.05 0.97
C TYR A 18 1.09 6.89 2.09
N GLY A 19 1.00 7.72 3.13
CA GLY A 19 1.88 7.64 4.29
C GLY A 19 1.77 6.32 5.04
N THR A 20 0.55 5.79 5.22
CA THR A 20 0.33 4.48 5.83
C THR A 20 0.90 3.36 4.96
N LEU A 21 0.71 3.40 3.65
CA LEU A 21 1.21 2.38 2.73
C LEU A 21 2.75 2.36 2.68
N LEU A 22 3.37 3.53 2.59
CA LEU A 22 4.83 3.67 2.60
C LEU A 22 5.42 3.30 3.96
N GLY A 23 4.84 3.83 5.05
CA GLY A 23 5.31 3.59 6.41
C GLY A 23 5.20 2.13 6.82
N SER A 24 4.09 1.48 6.47
CA SER A 24 3.92 0.04 6.72
C SER A 24 4.98 -0.77 5.98
N ASN A 25 5.25 -0.49 4.70
CA ASN A 25 6.26 -1.18 3.89
C ASN A 25 7.66 -1.09 4.49
N ILE A 26 8.06 0.13 4.89
CA ILE A 26 9.36 0.37 5.49
C ILE A 26 9.47 -0.37 6.83
N PHE A 27 8.46 -0.20 7.69
CA PHE A 27 8.47 -0.79 9.02
C PHE A 27 8.55 -2.32 8.97
N GLN A 28 7.71 -2.97 8.16
CA GLN A 28 7.68 -4.43 8.11
C GLN A 28 8.98 -5.01 7.53
N THR A 29 9.48 -4.45 6.43
CA THR A 29 10.61 -5.00 5.68
C THR A 29 11.95 -4.75 6.36
N PHE A 30 12.17 -3.53 6.85
CA PHE A 30 13.49 -3.11 7.35
C PHE A 30 13.62 -3.15 8.87
N LEU A 31 12.52 -2.98 9.61
CA LEU A 31 12.56 -2.89 11.07
C LEU A 31 12.02 -4.18 11.72
N ALA A 32 10.73 -4.47 11.53
CA ALA A 32 10.05 -5.56 12.21
C ALA A 32 10.59 -6.93 11.79
N GLY A 33 10.80 -7.17 10.50
CA GLY A 33 11.31 -8.44 9.99
C GLY A 33 12.68 -8.83 10.56
N PRO A 34 13.73 -8.02 10.37
CA PRO A 34 15.06 -8.30 10.92
C PRO A 34 15.09 -8.37 12.45
N LEU A 35 14.31 -7.53 13.14
CA LEU A 35 14.20 -7.57 14.60
C LEU A 35 13.58 -8.89 15.07
N ALA A 36 12.45 -9.30 14.48
CA ALA A 36 11.78 -10.55 14.82
C ALA A 36 12.67 -11.77 14.51
N PHE A 37 13.42 -11.73 13.42
CA PHE A 37 14.36 -12.80 13.06
C PHE A 37 15.50 -12.94 14.08
N LYS A 38 16.01 -11.84 14.63
CA LYS A 38 17.05 -11.85 15.66
C LYS A 38 16.51 -12.22 17.04
N ALA A 39 15.28 -11.83 17.36
CA ALA A 39 14.70 -12.00 18.69
C ALA A 39 14.04 -13.37 18.91
N LEU A 40 13.54 -14.03 17.86
CA LEU A 40 12.75 -15.25 17.98
C LEU A 40 13.49 -16.49 17.47
N PRO A 41 13.31 -17.66 18.13
CA PRO A 41 13.69 -18.94 17.56
C PRO A 41 13.00 -19.17 16.20
N ARG A 42 13.68 -19.86 15.28
CA ARG A 42 13.19 -20.10 13.90
C ARG A 42 11.74 -20.62 13.82
N PRO A 43 11.27 -21.57 14.67
CA PRO A 43 9.88 -22.03 14.64
C PRO A 43 8.85 -20.97 15.06
N SER A 44 9.20 -20.15 16.05
CA SER A 44 8.34 -19.05 16.54
C SER A 44 8.28 -17.92 15.51
N PHE A 45 9.41 -17.57 14.90
CA PHE A 45 9.47 -16.63 13.78
C PHE A 45 8.61 -17.10 12.59
N SER A 46 8.71 -18.38 12.24
CA SER A 46 7.92 -19.00 11.19
C SER A 46 6.41 -18.87 11.47
N THR A 47 5.99 -19.15 12.70
CA THR A 47 4.58 -19.00 13.12
C THR A 47 4.12 -17.54 13.01
N LEU A 48 4.94 -16.60 13.49
CA LEU A 48 4.63 -15.17 13.43
C LEU A 48 4.47 -14.67 11.99
N GLN A 49 5.41 -15.00 11.10
CA GLN A 49 5.37 -14.57 9.70
C GLN A 49 4.17 -15.15 8.96
N THR A 50 3.81 -16.41 9.23
CA THR A 50 2.61 -17.04 8.63
C THR A 50 1.32 -16.32 9.02
N ALA A 51 1.26 -15.76 10.24
CA ALA A 51 0.11 -14.99 10.71
C ALA A 51 0.12 -13.54 10.18
N ILE A 52 1.29 -12.91 10.01
CA ILE A 52 1.41 -11.52 9.56
C ILE A 52 1.18 -11.38 8.05
N PHE A 53 1.70 -12.30 7.23
CA PHE A 53 1.70 -12.15 5.79
C PHE A 53 0.29 -11.98 5.16
N PRO A 54 -0.74 -12.77 5.51
CA PRO A 54 -2.07 -12.62 4.90
C PRO A 54 -2.72 -11.24 5.12
N PRO A 55 -2.88 -10.72 6.35
CA PRO A 55 -3.49 -9.41 6.54
C PRO A 55 -2.62 -8.29 5.95
N TYR A 56 -1.30 -8.44 6.02
CA TYR A 56 -0.38 -7.43 5.51
C TYR A 56 -0.43 -7.30 3.99
N PHE A 57 -0.39 -8.42 3.26
CA PHE A 57 -0.55 -8.40 1.80
C PHE A 57 -1.96 -7.98 1.38
N ALA A 58 -3.00 -8.31 2.17
CA ALA A 58 -4.36 -7.88 1.88
C ALA A 58 -4.49 -6.35 1.98
N LEU A 59 -4.00 -5.76 3.07
CA LEU A 59 -3.97 -4.31 3.25
C LEU A 59 -3.16 -3.62 2.15
N GLN A 60 -1.99 -4.16 1.82
CA GLN A 60 -1.15 -3.62 0.75
C GLN A 60 -1.75 -3.75 -0.64
N THR A 61 -2.68 -4.68 -0.85
CA THR A 61 -3.43 -4.82 -2.11
C THR A 61 -4.62 -3.84 -2.13
N ALA A 62 -5.26 -3.59 -1.00
CA ALA A 62 -6.41 -2.69 -0.90
C ALA A 62 -6.02 -1.19 -0.93
N LEU A 63 -4.93 -0.81 -0.25
CA LEU A 63 -4.51 0.59 -0.12
C LEU A 63 -4.18 1.29 -1.47
N PRO A 64 -3.55 0.64 -2.47
CA PRO A 64 -3.38 1.21 -3.81
C PRO A 64 -4.70 1.55 -4.51
N LEU A 65 -5.77 0.76 -4.28
CA LEU A 65 -7.10 1.08 -4.82
C LEU A 65 -7.68 2.32 -4.15
N VAL A 66 -7.48 2.47 -2.84
CA VAL A 66 -7.88 3.69 -2.11
C VAL A 66 -7.08 4.91 -2.61
N LEU A 67 -5.80 4.75 -2.93
CA LEU A 67 -4.99 5.81 -3.55
C LEU A 67 -5.53 6.22 -4.92
N ALA A 68 -5.94 5.26 -5.77
CA ALA A 68 -6.57 5.55 -7.05
C ALA A 68 -7.89 6.31 -6.87
N LEU A 69 -8.71 5.92 -5.89
CA LEU A 69 -9.99 6.56 -5.61
C LEU A 69 -9.82 7.99 -5.07
N THR A 70 -8.78 8.23 -4.28
CA THR A 70 -8.51 9.52 -3.61
C THR A 70 -7.60 10.43 -4.42
N TRP A 71 -7.34 10.12 -5.71
CA TRP A 71 -6.39 10.88 -6.52
C TRP A 71 -6.71 12.38 -6.55
N PRO A 72 -5.77 13.26 -6.15
CA PRO A 72 -6.05 14.68 -5.97
C PRO A 72 -6.16 15.46 -7.29
N GLY A 73 -5.85 14.86 -8.44
CA GLY A 73 -5.85 15.51 -9.76
C GLY A 73 -4.60 16.36 -10.02
N GLU A 74 -4.43 16.77 -11.27
CA GLU A 74 -3.27 17.57 -11.71
C GLU A 74 -3.31 18.98 -11.14
N LYS A 75 -2.14 19.52 -10.78
CA LYS A 75 -1.99 20.95 -10.46
C LYS A 75 -1.95 21.75 -11.75
N LEU A 76 -3.06 22.39 -12.11
CA LEU A 76 -3.02 23.52 -13.05
C LEU A 76 -2.58 24.76 -12.26
N ALA A 77 -1.58 25.46 -12.78
CA ALA A 77 -0.96 26.60 -12.12
C ALA A 77 -2.01 27.60 -11.59
N GLY A 78 -1.92 27.93 -10.30
CA GLY A 78 -2.87 28.80 -9.61
C GLY A 78 -2.31 30.20 -9.39
N LEU A 79 -2.97 31.22 -9.91
CA LEU A 79 -2.74 32.61 -9.51
C LEU A 79 -3.29 32.82 -8.09
N GLY A 80 -2.44 33.28 -7.16
CA GLY A 80 -2.86 33.62 -5.79
C GLY A 80 -2.85 32.48 -4.76
N GLY A 81 -2.03 31.43 -4.96
CA GLY A 81 -1.81 30.38 -3.96
C GLY A 81 -2.90 29.30 -3.87
N GLN A 82 -4.01 29.45 -4.60
CA GLN A 82 -4.99 28.38 -4.79
C GLN A 82 -4.68 27.60 -6.07
N ALA A 83 -4.14 26.39 -5.91
CA ALA A 83 -3.94 25.50 -7.05
C ALA A 83 -5.30 25.02 -7.58
N LEU A 84 -5.67 25.50 -8.77
CA LEU A 84 -6.77 24.94 -9.56
C LEU A 84 -6.35 23.52 -9.94
N ARG A 85 -7.12 22.52 -9.49
CA ARG A 85 -6.85 21.13 -9.87
C ARG A 85 -7.94 20.64 -10.79
N SER A 86 -7.55 20.13 -11.95
CA SER A 86 -8.44 19.46 -12.87
C SER A 86 -8.32 17.95 -12.68
N ASN A 87 -9.38 17.21 -13.01
CA ASN A 87 -9.38 15.75 -13.02
C ASN A 87 -9.09 15.06 -11.66
N ALA A 88 -9.81 15.47 -10.60
CA ALA A 88 -9.77 14.76 -9.31
C ALA A 88 -10.64 13.49 -9.32
N GLY A 89 -10.17 12.45 -8.62
CA GLY A 89 -10.86 11.16 -8.46
C GLY A 89 -10.42 10.07 -9.44
N TRP A 90 -11.08 8.91 -9.37
CA TRP A 90 -10.68 7.71 -10.12
C TRP A 90 -10.64 7.89 -11.63
N ARG A 91 -11.50 8.74 -12.19
CA ARG A 91 -11.53 9.04 -13.64
C ARG A 91 -10.30 9.84 -14.09
N GLY A 92 -9.71 10.66 -13.23
CA GLY A 92 -8.49 11.40 -13.53
C GLY A 92 -7.24 10.52 -13.56
N VAL A 93 -7.27 9.36 -12.89
CA VAL A 93 -6.19 8.36 -12.98
C VAL A 93 -6.16 7.69 -14.35
N LEU A 94 -7.30 7.63 -15.05
CA LEU A 94 -7.44 6.99 -16.37
C LEU A 94 -7.14 7.93 -17.55
N GLN A 95 -6.88 9.22 -17.33
CA GLN A 95 -6.45 10.12 -18.38
C GLN A 95 -4.99 9.87 -18.77
N GLU A 96 -4.70 9.92 -20.07
CA GLU A 96 -3.38 9.65 -20.64
C GLU A 96 -2.28 10.55 -20.03
N ASP A 97 -2.63 11.80 -19.71
CA ASP A 97 -1.73 12.77 -19.09
C ASP A 97 -1.21 12.30 -17.71
N ASN A 98 -2.03 11.56 -16.95
CA ASN A 98 -1.68 11.04 -15.63
C ASN A 98 -1.19 9.58 -15.64
N MET A 99 -1.01 8.97 -16.81
CA MET A 99 -0.70 7.54 -16.90
C MET A 99 0.64 7.19 -16.24
N TRP A 100 1.66 8.01 -16.46
CA TRP A 100 3.00 7.79 -15.91
C TRP A 100 3.11 8.15 -14.42
N ASP A 101 2.37 9.16 -13.98
CA ASP A 101 2.47 9.68 -12.61
C ASP A 101 1.54 8.96 -11.63
N ALA A 102 0.41 8.41 -12.11
CA ALA A 102 -0.62 7.81 -11.27
C ALA A 102 -0.90 6.35 -11.64
N LEU A 103 -1.30 6.09 -12.89
CA LEU A 103 -1.83 4.78 -13.29
C LEU A 103 -0.78 3.67 -13.21
N ILE A 104 0.41 3.91 -13.77
CA ILE A 104 1.49 2.92 -13.82
C ILE A 104 2.00 2.60 -12.40
N PRO A 105 2.38 3.57 -11.55
CA PRO A 105 2.84 3.28 -10.20
C PRO A 105 1.79 2.53 -9.37
N ILE A 106 0.53 2.99 -9.38
CA ILE A 106 -0.55 2.35 -8.62
C ILE A 106 -0.83 0.94 -9.16
N GLY A 107 -0.85 0.76 -10.48
CA GLY A 107 -1.05 -0.52 -11.14
C GLY A 107 0.06 -1.52 -10.82
N VAL A 108 1.32 -1.09 -10.85
CA VAL A 108 2.47 -1.91 -10.46
C VAL A 108 2.37 -2.31 -8.99
N MET A 109 2.13 -1.35 -8.09
CA MET A 109 1.98 -1.62 -6.66
C MET A 109 0.85 -2.62 -6.37
N PHE A 110 -0.31 -2.41 -7.00
CA PHE A 110 -1.44 -3.33 -6.89
C PHE A 110 -1.09 -4.71 -7.43
N GLY A 111 -0.50 -4.80 -8.62
CA GLY A 111 -0.14 -6.06 -9.27
C GLY A 111 0.87 -6.86 -8.46
N THR A 112 1.94 -6.24 -7.98
CA THR A 112 2.95 -6.91 -7.15
C THR A 112 2.36 -7.39 -5.82
N ASN A 113 1.49 -6.59 -5.20
CA ASN A 113 0.88 -6.97 -3.91
C ASN A 113 -0.18 -8.06 -4.08
N LEU A 114 -0.91 -8.06 -5.19
CA LEU A 114 -1.85 -9.12 -5.53
C LEU A 114 -1.13 -10.45 -5.78
N LEU A 115 0.01 -10.42 -6.49
CA LEU A 115 0.87 -11.60 -6.66
C LEU A 115 1.41 -12.10 -5.32
N ASN A 116 1.80 -11.18 -4.43
CA ASN A 116 2.22 -11.53 -3.07
C ASN A 116 1.10 -12.24 -2.30
N LEU A 117 -0.13 -11.73 -2.37
CA LEU A 117 -1.29 -12.29 -1.68
C LEU A 117 -1.70 -13.66 -2.23
N LEU A 118 -1.87 -13.78 -3.55
CA LEU A 118 -2.49 -14.95 -4.18
C LEU A 118 -1.51 -16.09 -4.42
N TYR A 119 -0.24 -15.79 -4.65
CA TYR A 119 0.75 -16.81 -5.02
C TYR A 119 1.84 -16.98 -3.96
N LEU A 120 2.56 -15.91 -3.61
CA LEU A 120 3.74 -16.04 -2.74
C LEU A 120 3.36 -16.36 -1.30
N GLY A 121 2.31 -15.75 -0.75
CA GLY A 121 1.79 -16.06 0.59
C GLY A 121 1.47 -17.55 0.80
N PRO A 122 0.58 -18.16 0.00
CA PRO A 122 0.26 -19.58 0.14
C PRO A 122 1.45 -20.50 -0.19
N ALA A 123 2.26 -20.17 -1.20
CA ALA A 123 3.44 -20.95 -1.55
C ALA A 123 4.46 -20.99 -0.39
N THR A 124 4.73 -19.85 0.24
CA THR A 124 5.66 -19.75 1.39
C THR A 124 5.14 -20.55 2.57
N THR A 125 3.83 -20.47 2.86
CA THR A 125 3.19 -21.23 3.95
C THR A 125 3.29 -22.75 3.71
N LYS A 126 3.13 -23.20 2.46
CA LYS A 126 3.28 -24.61 2.08
C LYS A 126 4.70 -25.13 2.37
N VAL A 127 5.72 -24.39 1.93
CA VAL A 127 7.14 -24.75 2.18
C VAL A 127 7.47 -24.76 3.67
N MET A 128 6.95 -23.79 4.44
CA MET A 128 7.14 -23.73 5.90
C MET A 128 6.53 -24.95 6.60
N LYS A 129 5.37 -25.41 6.13
CA LYS A 129 4.72 -26.62 6.65
C LYS A 129 5.53 -27.88 6.32
N GLU A 130 5.99 -28.02 5.08
CA GLU A 130 6.81 -29.16 4.63
C GLU A 130 8.11 -29.27 5.45
N ARG A 131 8.81 -28.14 5.67
CA ARG A 131 10.02 -28.12 6.50
C ARG A 131 9.78 -28.51 7.96
N LYS A 132 8.60 -28.22 8.51
CA LYS A 132 8.26 -28.59 9.89
C LYS A 132 8.11 -30.10 10.08
N HIS A 133 7.83 -30.85 9.00
CA HIS A 133 7.72 -32.31 9.02
C HIS A 133 9.03 -33.04 8.76
N GLN A 134 10.07 -32.33 8.30
CA GLN A 134 11.39 -32.91 7.96
C GLN A 134 12.40 -32.85 9.13
N VAL A 135 11.99 -32.34 10.29
CA VAL A 135 12.77 -32.24 11.53
C VAL A 135 12.06 -33.02 12.61
#